data_AF-F3UEQ6-F1
#
_entry.id   AF-F3UEQ6-F1
#
_cell.length_a   1.000
_cell.length_b   1.000
_cell.length_c   1.000
_cell.angle_alpha   90.00
_cell.angle_beta   90.00
_cell.angle_gamma   90.00
#
_symmetry.space_group_name_H-M   'P 1'
#
loop_
_entity.id
_entity.type
_entity.pdbx_description
1 polymer ?
#
loop_
_entity_poly.entity_id
_entity_poly.type
_entity_poly.pdbx_seq_one_letter_code
_entity_poly.pdbx_strand_id
1 'polypeptide(L)' 'MKKKHKIILIIVSLFVAVCLGGGMYMAHKNQEFQNEMVKIVHSEEVKNLIEKKLKN' A
#
# COMPACT_ATOMS: atom_id res chain seq x y z
N MET A 1 2.63 36.45 14.78
CA MET A 1 3.15 35.57 13.70
C MET A 1 3.73 36.41 12.57
N LYS A 2 5.05 36.43 12.38
CA LYS A 2 5.65 37.17 11.24
C LYS A 2 5.16 36.57 9.92
N LYS A 3 4.99 37.37 8.85
CA LYS A 3 4.52 36.91 7.52
C LYS A 3 5.25 35.66 7.03
N LYS A 4 6.56 35.57 7.28
CA LYS A 4 7.41 34.40 6.97
C LYS A 4 6.92 33.10 7.63
N HIS A 5 6.53 33.14 8.90
CA HIS A 5 6.02 31.95 9.60
C HIS A 5 4.68 31.47 9.05
N LYS A 6 3.80 32.39 8.61
CA LYS A 6 2.52 32.02 7.98
C LYS A 6 2.73 31.29 6.64
N ILE A 7 3.68 31.76 5.82
CA ILE A 7 4.00 31.13 4.53
C ILE A 7 4.58 29.73 4.75
N ILE A 8 5.51 29.58 5.70
CA ILE A 8 6.09 28.27 6.05
C ILE A 8 5.00 27.30 6.50
N LEU A 9 4.06 27.76 7.35
CA LEU A 9 2.94 26.94 7.81
C LEU A 9 2.06 26.44 6.65
N ILE A 10 1.76 27.30 5.69
CA ILE A 10 0.97 26.92 4.50
C ILE A 10 1.71 25.85 3.70
N ILE A 11 3.00 26.04 3.42
CA ILE A 11 3.81 25.07 2.66
C ILE A 11 3.89 23.73 3.39
N VAL A 12 4.16 23.74 4.69
CA VAL A 12 4.21 22.51 5.50
C VAL A 12 2.85 21.81 5.52
N SER A 13 1.75 22.56 5.64
CA SER A 13 0.41 21.97 5.63
C SER A 13 0.06 21.31 4.29
N LEU A 14 0.43 21.93 3.17
CA LEU A 14 0.27 21.36 1.83
C LEU A 14 1.14 20.12 1.65
N PHE A 15 2.38 20.16 2.11
CA PHE A 15 3.29 19.01 2.03
C PHE A 15 2.74 17.81 2.80
N VAL A 16 2.26 18.01 4.03
CA VAL A 16 1.63 16.94 4.83
C VAL A 16 0.40 16.38 4.13
N ALA A 17 -0.46 17.23 3.54
CA ALA A 17 -1.63 16.78 2.80
C ALA A 17 -1.26 15.88 1.61
N VAL A 18 -0.22 16.23 0.85
CA VAL A 18 0.29 15.42 -0.27
C VAL A 18 0.89 14.10 0.22
N CYS A 19 1.69 14.12 1.30
CA CYS A 19 2.26 12.90 1.86
C CYS A 19 1.18 11.92 2.37
N LEU A 20 0.16 12.44 3.06
CA LEU A 20 -0.94 11.61 3.56
C LEU A 20 -1.80 11.08 2.40
N GLY A 21 -2.16 11.92 1.44
CA GLY A 21 -2.93 11.50 0.26
C GLY A 21 -2.20 10.45 -0.57
N GLY A 22 -0.91 10.68 -0.85
CA GLY A 22 -0.05 9.73 -1.58
C GLY A 22 0.14 8.42 -0.82
N GLY A 23 0.40 8.49 0.49
CA GLY A 23 0.57 7.31 1.34
C GLY A 23 -0.69 6.44 1.41
N MET A 24 -1.86 7.05 1.60
CA MET A 24 -3.14 6.33 1.60
C MET A 24 -3.43 5.67 0.25
N TYR A 25 -3.16 6.36 -0.86
CA TYR A 25 -3.36 5.81 -2.20
C TYR A 25 -2.48 4.58 -2.45
N MET A 26 -1.20 4.64 -2.08
CA MET A 26 -0.28 3.50 -2.21
C MET A 26 -0.67 2.35 -1.28
N ALA A 27 -1.06 2.64 -0.04
CA ALA A 27 -1.50 1.63 0.92
C ALA A 27 -2.74 0.86 0.42
N HIS A 28 -3.72 1.56 -0.15
CA HIS A 28 -4.91 0.94 -0.72
C HIS A 28 -4.57 -0.03 -1.87
N LYS A 29 -3.74 0.41 -2.83
CA LYS A 29 -3.29 -0.44 -3.94
C LYS A 29 -2.47 -1.64 -3.47
N ASN A 30 -1.61 -1.44 -2.48
CA ASN A 30 -0.82 -2.53 -1.92
C ASN A 30 -1.72 -3.55 -1.20
N GLN A 31 -2.74 -3.10 -0.48
CA GLN A 31 -3.69 -3.99 0.19
C GLN A 31 -4.50 -4.82 -0.81
N GLU A 32 -4.96 -4.21 -1.90
CA GLU A 32 -5.66 -4.91 -3.00
C GLU A 32 -4.76 -6.01 -3.60
N PHE A 33 -3.50 -5.68 -3.90
CA PHE A 33 -2.53 -6.64 -4.40
C PHE A 33 -2.26 -7.78 -3.41
N GLN A 34 -2.10 -7.48 -2.11
CA GLN A 34 -1.90 -8.51 -1.09
C GLN A 34 -3.08 -9.47 -1.01
N ASN A 35 -4.31 -8.97 -1.11
CA ASN A 35 -5.51 -9.81 -1.11
C ASN A 35 -5.57 -10.75 -2.33
N GLU A 36 -5.21 -10.25 -3.52
CA GLU A 36 -5.12 -11.09 -4.71
C GLU A 36 -4.05 -12.17 -4.56
N MET A 37 -2.87 -11.81 -4.05
CA MET A 37 -1.78 -12.76 -3.81
C MET A 37 -2.19 -13.85 -2.81
N VAL A 38 -2.87 -13.49 -1.72
CA VAL A 38 -3.40 -14.46 -0.75
C VAL A 38 -4.42 -15.40 -1.41
N LYS A 39 -5.30 -14.86 -2.25
CA LYS A 39 -6.27 -15.66 -3.00
C LYS A 39 -5.58 -16.62 -3.98
N ILE A 40 -4.54 -16.18 -4.67
CA ILE A 40 -3.77 -17.00 -5.61
C ILE A 40 -3.04 -18.12 -4.86
N VAL A 41 -2.34 -17.81 -3.77
CA VAL A 41 -1.57 -18.81 -3.00
C VAL A 41 -2.47 -19.89 -2.39
N HIS A 42 -3.67 -19.52 -1.96
CA HIS A 42 -4.66 -20.48 -1.43
C HIS A 42 -5.58 -21.07 -2.50
N SER A 43 -5.35 -20.78 -3.78
CA SER A 43 -6.11 -21.39 -4.87
C SER A 43 -5.84 -22.89 -4.93
N GLU A 44 -6.84 -23.64 -5.38
CA GLU A 44 -6.75 -25.09 -5.51
C GLU A 44 -5.65 -25.52 -6.51
N GLU A 45 -5.44 -24.72 -7.56
CA GLU A 45 -4.36 -24.94 -8.53
C GLU A 45 -2.98 -24.88 -7.87
N VAL A 46 -2.70 -23.82 -7.10
CA VAL A 46 -1.41 -23.67 -6.39
C VAL A 46 -1.27 -24.71 -5.29
N LYS A 47 -2.34 -25.01 -4.56
CA LYS A 47 -2.35 -26.09 -3.56
C LYS A 47 -1.98 -27.44 -4.19
N ASN A 48 -2.59 -27.78 -5.33
CA ASN A 48 -2.30 -29.01 -6.05
C ASN A 48 -0.87 -29.05 -6.59
N LEU A 49 -0.34 -27.92 -7.07
CA LEU A 49 1.06 -27.78 -7.48
C LEU A 49 2.03 -28.04 -6.31
N ILE A 50 1.76 -27.46 -5.14
CA ILE A 50 2.55 -27.64 -3.93
C ILE A 50 2.48 -29.10 -3.48
N GLU A 51 1.28 -29.70 -3.42
CA GLU A 51 1.11 -31.10 -3.03
C GLU A 51 1.87 -32.05 -3.96
N LYS A 52 1.84 -31.82 -5.28
CA LYS A 52 2.62 -32.61 -6.25
C LYS A 52 4.12 -32.45 -6.04
N LYS A 53 4.60 -31.25 -5.71
CA LYS A 53 6.02 -31.01 -5.42
C LYS A 53 6.50 -31.60 -4.10
N LEU A 54 5.63 -31.67 -3.08
CA LEU A 54 5.99 -32.18 -1.75
C LEU A 54 5.82 -33.69 -1.60
N LYS A 55 4.99 -34.32 -2.45
CA LYS A 55 4.81 -35.79 -2.49
C LYS A 55 5.85 -36.49 -3.39
N ASN A 56 6.66 -35.73 -4.13
CA ASN A 56 7.82 -36.20 -4.90
C ASN A 56 9.11 -35.94 -4.13
#